data_AF-A0A2G8N581-F1
#
_entry.id   AF-A0A2G8N581-F1
#
_cell.length_a   1.000
_cell.length_b   1.000
_cell.length_c   1.000
_cell.angle_alpha   90.00
_cell.angle_beta   90.00
_cell.angle_gamma   90.00
#
_symmetry.space_group_name_H-M   'P 1'
#
loop_
_entity.id
_entity.type
_entity.pdbx_description
1 polymer ?
#
loop_
_entity_poly.entity_id
_entity_poly.type
_entity_poly.pdbx_seq_one_letter_code
_entity_poly.pdbx_strand_id
1 'polypeptide(L)' 'MGNGIGDVLSFEDLQRITGYQRRSDVERTLIQQGIRMFRGKSGPWTTIDLINRAGGVSPGQPERYDADIL' A
#
# COMPACT_ATOMS: atom_id res chain seq x y z
N MET A 1 10.67 -5.51 15.26
CA MET A 1 11.21 -6.38 14.20
C MET A 1 10.44 -6.08 12.93
N GLY A 2 11.00 -5.26 12.03
CA GLY A 2 10.38 -4.97 10.74
C GLY A 2 10.69 -6.11 9.78
N ASN A 3 9.70 -6.93 9.46
CA ASN A 3 9.87 -7.95 8.43
C ASN A 3 9.69 -7.29 7.06
N GLY A 4 10.74 -7.28 6.25
CA GLY A 4 10.73 -6.76 4.90
C GLY A 4 9.89 -7.61 3.95
N ILE A 5 8.62 -7.24 3.77
CA ILE A 5 7.79 -7.37 2.57
C ILE A 5 6.81 -6.19 2.67
N GLY A 6 6.91 -5.19 1.78
CA GLY A 6 6.20 -3.90 1.85
C GLY A 6 4.82 -3.96 2.54
N ASP A 7 4.76 -3.32 3.71
CA ASP A 7 3.71 -3.36 4.73
C ASP A 7 2.29 -3.52 4.14
N VAL A 8 1.71 -4.71 4.31
CA VAL A 8 0.41 -5.10 3.75
C VAL A 8 -0.69 -4.52 4.64
N LEU A 9 -1.61 -3.77 4.03
CA LEU A 9 -2.80 -3.26 4.70
C LEU A 9 -3.99 -4.18 4.46
N SER A 10 -4.52 -4.72 5.55
CA SER A 10 -5.70 -5.57 5.54
C SER A 10 -6.98 -4.76 5.30
N PHE A 11 -8.10 -5.45 5.08
CA PHE A 11 -9.40 -4.77 4.97
C PHE A 11 -9.72 -3.95 6.21
N GLU A 12 -9.39 -4.46 7.41
CA GLU A 12 -9.65 -3.75 8.66
C GLU A 12 -8.83 -2.45 8.77
N ASP A 13 -7.56 -2.48 8.36
CA ASP A 13 -6.72 -1.29 8.33
C ASP A 13 -7.28 -0.25 7.36
N LEU A 14 -7.71 -0.71 6.17
CA LEU A 14 -8.33 0.15 5.16
C LEU A 14 -9.65 0.77 5.65
N GLN A 15 -10.46 0.04 6.42
CA GLN A 15 -11.66 0.59 7.05
C GLN A 15 -11.31 1.70 8.06
N ARG A 16 -10.28 1.49 8.90
CA ARG A 16 -9.83 2.51 9.87
C ARG A 16 -9.27 3.76 9.19
N ILE A 17 -8.49 3.59 8.12
CA ILE A 17 -7.87 4.69 7.38
C ILE A 17 -8.92 5.50 6.60
N THR A 18 -9.86 4.83 5.94
CA THR A 18 -10.87 5.50 5.11
C THR A 18 -12.10 5.96 5.88
N GLY A 19 -12.34 5.41 7.07
CA GLY A 19 -13.56 5.63 7.87
C GLY A 19 -14.78 4.85 7.38
N TYR A 20 -14.68 4.14 6.25
CA TYR A 20 -15.80 3.38 5.69
C TYR A 20 -15.87 1.97 6.27
N GLN A 21 -17.09 1.52 6.59
CA GLN A 21 -17.32 0.17 7.09
C GLN A 21 -17.67 -0.81 5.97
N ARG A 22 -18.37 -0.37 4.92
CA ARG A 22 -18.80 -1.27 3.84
C ARG A 22 -17.65 -1.50 2.87
N ARG A 23 -17.48 -2.77 2.49
CA ARG A 23 -16.49 -3.19 1.50
C ARG A 23 -16.56 -2.41 0.19
N SER A 24 -17.78 -2.18 -0.33
CA SER A 24 -17.98 -1.42 -1.57
C SER A 24 -17.45 0.01 -1.50
N ASP A 25 -17.60 0.66 -0.35
CA ASP A 25 -17.23 2.06 -0.16
C ASP A 25 -15.70 2.19 -0.04
N VAL A 26 -15.07 1.25 0.66
CA VAL A 26 -13.61 1.12 0.71
C VAL A 26 -13.04 0.84 -0.69
N GLU A 27 -13.57 -0.16 -1.39
CA GLU A 27 -13.11 -0.51 -2.74
C GLU A 27 -13.26 0.67 -3.72
N ARG A 28 -14.40 1.37 -3.69
CA ARG A 28 -14.64 2.55 -4.52
C ARG A 28 -13.66 3.67 -4.23
N THR A 29 -13.38 3.93 -2.95
CA THR A 29 -12.46 4.99 -2.53
C THR A 29 -11.04 4.72 -3.02
N LEU A 30 -10.55 3.49 -2.84
CA LEU A 30 -9.21 3.11 -3.31
C LEU A 30 -9.07 3.26 -4.83
N ILE A 31 -10.09 2.82 -5.59
CA ILE A 31 -10.11 2.99 -7.05
C ILE A 31 -10.10 4.47 -7.44
N GLN A 32 -10.92 5.31 -6.79
CA GLN A 32 -10.99 6.75 -7.05
C GLN A 32 -9.67 7.46 -6.76
N GLN A 33 -8.90 6.97 -5.79
CA GLN A 33 -7.58 7.48 -5.43
C GLN A 33 -6.45 6.89 -6.31
N GLY A 34 -6.77 6.01 -7.25
CA GLY A 34 -5.76 5.36 -8.11
C GLY A 34 -4.92 4.29 -7.39
N ILE A 35 -5.33 3.87 -6.20
CA ILE A 35 -4.65 2.85 -5.41
C ILE A 35 -5.01 1.47 -5.97
N ARG A 36 -3.99 0.68 -6.34
CA ARG A 36 -4.21 -0.72 -6.69
C ARG A 36 -4.52 -1.52 -5.43
N MET A 37 -5.50 -2.41 -5.54
CA MET A 37 -5.90 -3.30 -4.46
C MET A 37 -6.13 -4.71 -5.00
N PHE A 38 -6.02 -5.68 -4.13
CA PHE A 38 -6.32 -7.08 -4.40
C PHE A 38 -7.52 -7.51 -3.59
N ARG A 39 -8.25 -8.52 -4.07
CA ARG A 39 -9.41 -9.08 -3.37
C ARG A 39 -9.03 -10.43 -2.76
N GLY A 40 -9.29 -10.59 -1.47
CA GLY A 40 -9.09 -11.86 -0.76
C GLY A 40 -10.34 -12.30 0.00
N LYS A 41 -10.26 -13.46 0.65
CA LYS A 41 -11.34 -14.01 1.48
C LYS A 41 -11.76 -13.05 2.61
N SER A 42 -10.81 -12.31 3.17
CA SER A 42 -11.03 -11.35 4.27
C SER A 42 -11.36 -9.93 3.79
N GLY A 43 -11.61 -9.73 2.49
CA GLY A 43 -11.87 -8.41 1.91
C GLY A 43 -10.72 -7.89 1.04
N PRO A 44 -10.80 -6.63 0.58
CA PRO A 44 -9.72 -6.01 -0.18
C PRO A 44 -8.50 -5.78 0.70
N TRP A 45 -7.32 -5.86 0.11
CA TRP A 45 -6.05 -5.53 0.75
C TRP A 45 -5.12 -4.86 -0.25
N THR A 46 -4.14 -4.12 0.25
CA THR A 46 -3.11 -3.47 -0.57
C THR A 46 -1.78 -3.43 0.19
N THR A 47 -0.78 -2.74 -0.34
CA THR A 47 0.49 -2.49 0.35
C THR A 47 0.76 -1.00 0.42
N ILE A 48 1.55 -0.58 1.41
CA ILE A 48 2.00 0.81 1.54
C ILE A 48 2.70 1.29 0.25
N ASP A 49 3.47 0.42 -0.42
CA ASP A 49 4.12 0.78 -1.70
C ASP A 49 3.12 1.14 -2.81
N LEU A 50 2.00 0.43 -2.89
CA LEU A 50 0.96 0.73 -3.88
C LEU A 50 0.23 2.03 -3.56
N ILE A 51 0.07 2.36 -2.28
CA ILE A 51 -0.46 3.65 -1.83
C ILE A 51 0.51 4.77 -2.16
N ASN A 52 1.80 4.60 -1.82
CA ASN A 52 2.86 5.56 -2.11
C ASN A 52 2.93 5.85 -3.61
N ARG A 53 2.90 4.80 -4.44
CA ARG A 53 2.90 4.92 -5.90
C ARG A 53 1.67 5.70 -6.42
N ALA A 54 0.48 5.47 -5.86
CA ALA A 54 -0.71 6.23 -6.23
C ALA A 54 -0.60 7.70 -5.81
N GLY A 55 0.06 7.97 -4.68
CA GLY A 55 0.41 9.32 -4.21
C GLY A 55 1.58 9.98 -4.96
N GLY A 56 2.14 9.34 -5.99
CA GLY A 56 3.28 9.86 -6.76
C GLY A 56 4.63 9.77 -6.04
N VAL A 57 4.69 9.10 -4.89
CA VAL A 57 5.92 8.84 -4.17
C VAL A 57 6.58 7.60 -4.78
N SER A 58 7.75 7.79 -5.37
CA SER A 58 8.59 6.66 -5.79
C SER A 58 9.44 6.22 -4.59
N PRO A 59 9.59 4.91 -4.32
CA PRO A 59 10.60 4.47 -3.36
C PRO A 59 11.93 5.04 -3.83
N GLY A 60 12.59 5.79 -2.94
CA GLY A 60 13.91 6.34 -3.21
C GLY A 60 14.77 5.22 -3.79
N GLN A 61 15.46 5.50 -4.89
CA GLN A 61 16.42 4.56 -5.46
C GLN A 61 17.21 3.96 -4.29
N PRO A 62 17.27 2.62 -4.13
CA PRO A 62 18.21 2.06 -3.19
C PRO A 62 19.55 2.67 -3.57
N GLU A 63 20.14 3.45 -2.66
CA GLU A 63 21.44 4.06 -2.85
C GLU A 63 22.30 2.93 -3.41
N ARG A 64 22.70 3.06 -4.68
CA ARG A 64 23.67 2.13 -5.23
C ARG A 64 24.86 2.33 -4.31
N TYR A 65 25.18 1.31 -3.52
CA TYR A 65 26.49 1.22 -2.92
C TYR A 65 27.44 1.13 -4.11
N ASP A 66 27.86 2.29 -4.61
CA ASP A 66 28.94 2.38 -5.57
C ASP A 66 30.14 1.76 -4.86
N ALA A 67 30.73 0.76 -5.50
CA ALA A 67 31.86 -0.01 -4.99
C ALA A 67 33.16 0.81 -4.97
N ASP A 68 33.07 2.14 -4.84
CA ASP A 68 34.18 3.07 -4.64
C ASP A 68 34.42 3.33 -3.15
N ILE A 69 34.33 2.27 -2.34
CA ILE A 69 35.00 2.26 -1.04
C ILE A 69 36.41 1.70 -1.28
N LEU A 70 37.37 2.61 -1.47
CA LEU A 70 38.81 2.32 -1.58
C LEU A 70 39.54 2.78 -0.32
#